data_AF-A0A1A3CCU7-F1
#
_entry.id   AF-A0A1A3CCU7-F1
#
_cell.length_a   1.000
_cell.length_b   1.000
_cell.length_c   1.000
_cell.angle_alpha   90.00
_cell.angle_beta   90.00
_cell.angle_gamma   90.00
#
_symmetry.space_group_name_H-M   'P 1'
#
loop_
_entity.id
_entity.type
_entity.pdbx_description
1 polymer ?
#
loop_
_entity_poly.entity_id
_entity_poly.type
_entity_poly.pdbx_seq_one_letter_code
_entity_poly.pdbx_strand_id
1 'polypeptide(L)'
;MTNPPGGPPGSPYGQDPYGANPYGQGPYWGGPPQGGPPPAGPPPGGPPPGGLPPGGGYPYPAPGGPYAAGPYPPQQFPPPGQQVPPGWPGGPYPPGGPYPPGPPPGPRSKAPWLILAGVAVLGVIVLVVLLVIGLNSGSKPNRAGPSTNPSVPSSTSAPSSSPNNQQTATGCTPNVSGGDKPTGDTISAGKLSFPANAAPGWMGFSDDQSPNLIGAVGVGQEVPGANQWMMQAEVAVTNFVTSMDVAAQAAKLMDCVANGPGYANATPTLGPLKKSSITVDGVKAARVDADITIADPARNVKGDSVVIIAVDTKPVTVFMGATPIGDAGSAGVMNGVIAALKVKK
;
A
#
# COMPACT_ATOMS: atom_id res chain seq x y z
N MET A 1 -43.76 62.85 -2.49
CA MET A 1 -45.18 62.80 -2.11
C MET A 1 -45.73 61.50 -2.70
N THR A 2 -46.39 60.56 -2.04
CA THR A 2 -46.82 60.29 -0.66
C THR A 2 -47.37 58.84 -0.72
N ASN A 3 -47.14 58.03 0.31
CA ASN A 3 -47.70 56.67 0.46
C ASN A 3 -49.14 56.75 1.11
N PRO A 4 -49.78 55.65 1.57
CA PRO A 4 -50.77 54.72 1.00
C PRO A 4 -52.22 54.90 1.59
N PRO A 5 -53.22 53.97 1.50
CA PRO A 5 -53.45 52.87 2.50
C PRO A 5 -54.14 51.60 1.89
N GLY A 6 -54.36 50.43 2.52
CA GLY A 6 -54.22 49.88 3.87
C GLY A 6 -54.73 48.41 3.90
N GLY A 7 -54.28 47.60 4.86
CA GLY A 7 -54.96 46.34 5.29
C GLY A 7 -55.82 46.60 6.55
N PRO A 8 -56.02 45.65 7.50
CA PRO A 8 -56.45 44.23 7.49
C PRO A 8 -57.69 44.01 8.44
N PRO A 9 -58.14 42.76 8.78
CA PRO A 9 -57.73 42.09 10.04
C PRO A 9 -57.64 40.53 9.94
N GLY A 10 -56.69 39.79 10.53
CA GLY A 10 -56.45 39.48 11.96
C GLY A 10 -56.92 38.03 12.29
N SER A 11 -56.05 36.99 12.31
CA SER A 11 -55.40 36.29 13.45
C SER A 11 -56.34 35.73 14.54
N PRO A 12 -56.15 34.49 15.11
CA PRO A 12 -55.14 34.25 16.19
C PRO A 12 -54.64 32.77 16.35
N TYR A 13 -53.36 32.43 16.58
CA TYR A 13 -52.59 32.26 17.84
C TYR A 13 -51.37 31.38 17.44
N GLY A 14 -50.12 31.47 17.90
CA GLY A 14 -49.41 32.32 18.85
C GLY A 14 -47.96 31.84 19.01
N GLN A 15 -47.04 32.80 19.15
CA GLN A 15 -45.80 32.83 19.95
C GLN A 15 -44.60 31.88 19.68
N ASP A 16 -43.55 32.46 19.06
CA ASP A 16 -42.10 32.33 19.38
C ASP A 16 -41.80 32.93 20.79
N PRO A 17 -40.58 32.91 21.44
CA PRO A 17 -39.25 33.05 20.79
C PRO A 17 -37.92 32.64 21.55
N TYR A 18 -36.80 32.84 20.82
CA TYR A 18 -35.39 33.12 21.22
C TYR A 18 -34.40 32.01 21.61
N GLY A 19 -33.21 32.07 20.97
CA GLY A 19 -31.94 31.68 21.59
C GLY A 19 -30.81 31.29 20.63
N ALA A 20 -30.08 32.26 20.07
CA ALA A 20 -28.76 32.04 19.47
C ALA A 20 -27.67 32.31 20.53
N ASN A 21 -26.70 31.38 20.73
CA ASN A 21 -25.27 31.69 20.89
C ASN A 21 -24.37 30.42 21.05
N PRO A 22 -23.03 30.53 21.02
CA PRO A 22 -22.12 29.62 20.32
C PRO A 22 -21.23 28.87 21.34
N TYR A 23 -20.19 28.18 20.88
CA TYR A 23 -19.21 27.37 21.64
C TYR A 23 -19.53 25.88 21.80
N GLY A 24 -18.91 25.07 20.92
CA GLY A 24 -18.07 23.94 21.34
C GLY A 24 -18.72 22.56 21.52
N GLN A 25 -17.90 21.55 21.25
CA GLN A 25 -18.02 20.11 21.56
C GLN A 25 -18.69 19.24 20.47
N GLY A 26 -17.82 18.51 19.74
CA GLY A 26 -18.22 17.47 18.79
C GLY A 26 -18.59 16.14 19.47
N PRO A 27 -19.01 15.12 18.70
CA PRO A 27 -19.46 13.84 19.25
C PRO A 27 -18.28 13.00 19.74
N TYR A 28 -18.18 12.84 21.06
CA TYR A 28 -17.25 11.99 21.78
C TYR A 28 -17.70 10.52 21.73
N TRP A 29 -16.94 9.65 21.07
CA TRP A 29 -17.18 8.21 21.02
C TRP A 29 -16.33 7.46 22.07
N GLY A 30 -17.01 6.80 23.01
CA GLY A 30 -16.56 5.54 23.62
C GLY A 30 -15.52 5.60 24.75
N GLY A 31 -15.98 5.87 25.98
CA GLY A 31 -15.26 5.49 27.21
C GLY A 31 -15.79 4.15 27.77
N PRO A 32 -14.97 3.32 28.44
CA PRO A 32 -15.39 2.04 29.00
C PRO A 32 -16.29 2.20 30.24
N PRO A 33 -17.24 1.29 30.48
CA PRO A 33 -18.20 1.41 31.57
C PRO A 33 -17.54 1.26 32.96
N GLN A 34 -17.85 2.22 33.82
CA GLN A 34 -17.46 2.30 35.22
C GLN A 34 -18.52 1.60 36.09
N GLY A 35 -18.09 0.68 36.97
CA GLY A 35 -18.81 0.34 38.20
C GLY A 35 -19.58 -0.99 38.21
N GLY A 36 -18.87 -2.10 38.43
CA GLY A 36 -19.44 -3.32 39.01
C GLY A 36 -18.88 -3.53 40.43
N PRO A 37 -19.67 -4.02 41.41
CA PRO A 37 -19.19 -4.28 42.76
C PRO A 37 -18.16 -5.44 42.79
N PRO A 38 -17.15 -5.40 43.68
CA PRO A 38 -16.10 -6.42 43.72
C PRO A 38 -16.64 -7.78 44.20
N PRO A 39 -16.19 -8.91 43.64
CA PRO A 39 -16.48 -10.25 44.17
C PRO A 39 -15.86 -10.44 45.57
N ALA A 40 -16.62 -11.11 46.44
CA ALA A 40 -16.24 -11.46 47.80
C ALA A 40 -14.95 -12.31 47.85
N GLY A 41 -14.07 -11.98 48.80
CA GLY A 41 -12.82 -12.70 49.03
C GLY A 41 -13.02 -14.14 49.52
N PRO A 42 -12.04 -15.03 49.29
CA PRO A 42 -12.07 -16.40 49.78
C PRO A 42 -11.77 -16.49 51.30
N PRO A 43 -12.35 -17.49 51.99
CA PRO A 43 -12.22 -17.66 53.44
C PRO A 43 -10.84 -18.19 53.88
N PRO A 44 -10.40 -17.89 55.13
CA PRO A 44 -9.09 -18.28 55.65
C PRO A 44 -9.08 -19.68 56.29
N GLY A 45 -8.03 -20.47 56.02
CA GLY A 45 -7.57 -21.53 56.93
C GLY A 45 -7.36 -22.92 56.33
N GLY A 46 -6.09 -23.32 56.20
CA GLY A 46 -5.66 -24.71 55.95
C GLY A 46 -4.13 -24.83 55.88
N PRO A 47 -3.46 -25.71 56.66
CA PRO A 47 -1.99 -25.73 56.85
C PRO A 47 -1.18 -26.46 55.74
N PRO A 48 0.15 -26.18 55.62
CA PRO A 48 0.98 -26.64 54.51
C PRO A 48 1.76 -27.94 54.79
N PRO A 49 2.08 -28.73 53.77
CA PRO A 49 3.24 -29.63 53.76
C PRO A 49 4.35 -29.12 52.81
N GLY A 50 5.60 -29.12 53.32
CA GLY A 50 6.83 -28.62 52.67
C GLY A 50 7.27 -29.34 51.39
N GLY A 51 8.39 -29.03 50.75
CA GLY A 51 9.56 -28.18 51.00
C GLY A 51 10.71 -28.71 50.11
N LEU A 52 11.68 -27.85 49.77
CA LEU A 52 13.00 -28.05 49.07
C LEU A 52 13.04 -27.85 47.53
N PRO A 53 14.19 -27.44 46.93
CA PRO A 53 14.86 -26.12 47.05
C PRO A 53 15.19 -25.48 45.66
N PRO A 54 15.69 -24.22 45.60
CA PRO A 54 15.76 -23.42 44.37
C PRO A 54 17.14 -23.42 43.69
N GLY A 55 17.19 -23.37 42.35
CA GLY A 55 18.44 -23.17 41.63
C GLY A 55 18.28 -22.83 40.15
N GLY A 56 18.94 -21.75 39.73
CA GLY A 56 19.44 -21.59 38.35
C GLY A 56 18.76 -20.51 37.52
N GLY A 57 19.17 -19.26 37.70
CA GLY A 57 18.91 -18.18 36.74
C GLY A 57 19.73 -18.37 35.46
N TYR A 58 19.12 -18.07 34.31
CA TYR A 58 19.78 -18.04 33.01
C TYR A 58 19.98 -16.58 32.57
N PRO A 59 21.20 -16.16 32.24
CA PRO A 59 21.47 -14.82 31.74
C PRO A 59 21.23 -14.66 30.23
N TYR A 60 20.79 -13.46 29.90
CA TYR A 60 20.61 -12.85 28.58
C TYR A 60 21.90 -12.86 27.73
N PRO A 61 21.84 -13.15 26.41
CA PRO A 61 22.90 -12.72 25.49
C PRO A 61 22.52 -11.43 24.75
N ALA A 62 23.43 -10.45 24.83
CA ALA A 62 23.43 -9.22 24.05
C ALA A 62 24.11 -9.41 22.67
N PRO A 63 23.94 -8.48 21.71
CA PRO A 63 24.04 -8.73 20.27
C PRO A 63 25.39 -8.34 19.65
N GLY A 64 25.79 -9.04 18.59
CA GLY A 64 26.78 -8.51 17.63
C GLY A 64 27.59 -9.55 16.85
N GLY A 65 27.69 -9.35 15.53
CA GLY A 65 28.91 -9.70 14.77
C GLY A 65 28.74 -10.70 13.62
N PRO A 66 29.21 -10.37 12.38
CA PRO A 66 28.98 -11.16 11.17
C PRO A 66 29.97 -12.33 11.00
N TYR A 67 29.48 -13.38 10.33
CA TYR A 67 30.20 -14.62 9.99
C TYR A 67 31.19 -14.39 8.84
N ALA A 68 32.47 -14.67 9.12
CA ALA A 68 33.53 -14.89 8.14
C ALA A 68 34.13 -16.29 8.35
N ALA A 69 34.60 -16.89 7.26
CA ALA A 69 34.82 -18.32 7.06
C ALA A 69 36.16 -18.88 7.57
N GLY A 70 36.11 -20.10 8.13
CA GLY A 70 37.19 -21.11 8.24
C GLY A 70 38.25 -20.93 9.34
N PRO A 71 39.17 -21.90 9.56
CA PRO A 71 39.11 -23.38 9.52
C PRO A 71 39.45 -24.03 10.90
N TYR A 72 39.23 -25.36 11.02
CA TYR A 72 39.39 -26.19 12.24
C TYR A 72 40.77 -26.11 12.94
N PRO A 73 40.81 -26.06 14.30
CA PRO A 73 41.98 -26.44 15.08
C PRO A 73 41.88 -27.83 15.77
N PRO A 74 43.02 -28.47 16.08
CA PRO A 74 43.15 -29.91 16.39
C PRO A 74 42.84 -30.33 17.84
N GLN A 75 42.44 -31.61 17.99
CA GLN A 75 42.14 -32.30 19.26
C GLN A 75 43.35 -32.39 20.20
N GLN A 76 43.16 -31.99 21.45
CA GLN A 76 44.11 -32.13 22.56
C GLN A 76 43.75 -33.33 23.45
N PHE A 77 44.74 -34.18 23.72
CA PHE A 77 44.65 -35.30 24.67
C PHE A 77 44.74 -34.82 26.13
N PRO A 78 43.98 -35.39 27.08
CA PRO A 78 44.10 -35.08 28.50
C PRO A 78 45.30 -35.78 29.18
N PRO A 79 45.92 -35.16 30.20
CA PRO A 79 47.13 -35.65 30.87
C PRO A 79 46.88 -36.83 31.84
N PRO A 80 47.89 -37.68 32.09
CA PRO A 80 47.75 -38.91 32.88
C PRO A 80 47.85 -38.63 34.39
N GLY A 81 46.92 -39.15 35.19
CA GLY A 81 47.10 -39.22 36.65
C GLY A 81 45.92 -38.93 37.57
N GLN A 82 44.65 -39.01 37.12
CA GLN A 82 43.52 -38.95 38.05
C GLN A 82 42.75 -40.26 38.15
N GLN A 83 42.63 -40.73 39.39
CA GLN A 83 41.86 -41.89 39.82
C GLN A 83 40.37 -41.64 39.61
N VAL A 84 39.73 -42.56 38.88
CA VAL A 84 38.30 -42.55 38.62
C VAL A 84 37.61 -43.46 39.64
N PRO A 85 36.51 -43.05 40.31
CA PRO A 85 35.81 -43.86 41.30
C PRO A 85 35.15 -45.12 40.70
N PRO A 86 35.11 -46.25 41.44
CA PRO A 86 34.68 -47.55 40.93
C PRO A 86 33.16 -47.67 40.91
N GLY A 87 32.55 -47.98 39.75
CA GLY A 87 31.11 -48.27 39.75
C GLY A 87 30.38 -48.31 38.42
N TRP A 88 31.00 -48.72 37.31
CA TRP A 88 30.23 -49.00 36.08
C TRP A 88 30.70 -50.31 35.42
N PRO A 89 29.81 -51.32 35.29
CA PRO A 89 30.16 -52.59 34.67
C PRO A 89 30.37 -52.41 33.16
N GLY A 90 31.57 -52.79 32.70
CA GLY A 90 31.99 -52.73 31.31
C GLY A 90 31.25 -53.76 30.44
N GLY A 91 30.60 -53.25 29.38
CA GLY A 91 30.06 -54.06 28.29
C GLY A 91 30.99 -54.03 27.07
N PRO A 92 31.14 -55.15 26.34
CA PRO A 92 32.04 -55.25 25.18
C PRO A 92 31.50 -54.49 23.94
N TYR A 93 32.39 -53.74 23.28
CA TYR A 93 32.16 -53.07 21.99
C TYR A 93 31.90 -54.08 20.86
N PRO A 94 30.86 -53.89 20.01
CA PRO A 94 30.73 -54.63 18.76
C PRO A 94 31.58 -54.02 17.63
N PRO A 95 32.11 -54.86 16.70
CA PRO A 95 32.96 -54.43 15.58
C PRO A 95 32.19 -53.66 14.48
N GLY A 96 32.93 -52.76 13.81
CA GLY A 96 32.43 -51.72 12.90
C GLY A 96 31.56 -52.20 11.74
N GLY A 97 30.45 -51.48 11.53
CA GLY A 97 29.58 -51.59 10.38
C GLY A 97 30.03 -50.71 9.20
N PRO A 98 29.61 -51.05 7.96
CA PRO A 98 30.02 -50.38 6.73
C PRO A 98 29.35 -49.00 6.53
N TYR A 99 30.10 -48.08 5.92
CA TYR A 99 29.66 -46.71 5.59
C TYR A 99 28.41 -46.68 4.69
N PRO A 100 27.47 -45.72 4.90
CA PRO A 100 26.31 -45.56 4.02
C PRO A 100 26.71 -44.96 2.65
N PRO A 101 26.03 -45.36 1.56
CA PRO A 101 26.26 -44.83 0.22
C PRO A 101 25.81 -43.35 0.11
N GLY A 102 26.59 -42.56 -0.63
CA GLY A 102 26.35 -41.13 -0.82
C GLY A 102 25.06 -40.80 -1.60
N PRO A 103 24.57 -39.55 -1.50
CA PRO A 103 23.32 -39.13 -2.13
C PRO A 103 23.40 -39.08 -3.67
N PRO A 104 22.29 -39.37 -4.37
CA PRO A 104 22.26 -39.46 -5.83
C PRO A 104 22.42 -38.09 -6.54
N PRO A 105 22.91 -38.06 -7.80
CA PRO A 105 23.07 -36.82 -8.57
C PRO A 105 21.72 -36.13 -8.81
N GLY A 106 21.63 -34.84 -8.48
CA GLY A 106 20.42 -34.03 -8.66
C GLY A 106 20.04 -33.78 -10.14
N PRO A 107 18.80 -33.36 -10.42
CA PRO A 107 18.29 -33.17 -11.77
C PRO A 107 19.00 -32.05 -12.52
N ARG A 108 19.38 -32.29 -13.78
CA ARG A 108 19.96 -31.28 -14.68
C ARG A 108 18.93 -30.19 -14.99
N SER A 109 19.30 -28.92 -14.82
CA SER A 109 18.44 -27.77 -15.08
C SER A 109 18.11 -27.63 -16.58
N LYS A 110 16.83 -27.46 -16.90
CA LYS A 110 16.29 -27.22 -18.25
C LYS A 110 16.32 -25.73 -18.65
N ALA A 111 17.11 -24.92 -17.94
CA ALA A 111 17.20 -23.48 -18.12
C ALA A 111 17.50 -23.02 -19.56
N PRO A 112 18.28 -23.73 -20.41
CA PRO A 112 18.51 -23.27 -21.78
C PRO A 112 17.28 -23.35 -22.68
N TRP A 113 16.35 -24.27 -22.41
CA TRP A 113 15.19 -24.50 -23.29
C TRP A 113 14.08 -23.47 -23.10
N LEU A 114 13.95 -22.87 -21.91
CA LEU A 114 12.99 -21.81 -21.64
C LEU A 114 13.35 -20.49 -22.34
N ILE A 115 14.64 -20.24 -22.55
CA ILE A 115 15.12 -19.05 -23.27
C ILE A 115 14.77 -19.16 -24.77
N LEU A 116 14.94 -20.33 -25.37
CA LEU A 116 14.57 -20.55 -26.79
C LEU A 116 13.05 -20.56 -27.00
N ALA A 117 12.27 -21.10 -26.05
CA ALA A 117 10.81 -21.07 -26.12
C ALA A 117 10.24 -19.64 -25.95
N GLY A 118 10.84 -18.83 -25.07
CA GLY A 118 10.41 -17.43 -24.83
C GLY A 118 10.60 -16.52 -26.05
N VAL A 119 11.71 -16.70 -26.80
CA VAL A 119 11.99 -15.90 -28.00
C VAL A 119 11.04 -16.26 -29.15
N ALA A 120 10.68 -17.54 -29.30
CA ALA A 120 9.72 -17.96 -30.32
C ALA A 120 8.31 -17.41 -30.07
N VAL A 121 7.86 -17.38 -28.80
CA VAL A 121 6.54 -16.85 -28.43
C VAL A 121 6.49 -15.32 -28.61
N LEU A 122 7.56 -14.60 -28.25
CA LEU A 122 7.66 -13.16 -28.51
C LEU A 122 7.61 -12.82 -30.00
N GLY A 123 8.29 -13.60 -30.83
CA GLY A 123 8.24 -13.43 -32.29
C GLY A 123 6.82 -13.60 -32.87
N VAL A 124 6.07 -14.58 -32.38
CA VAL A 124 4.68 -14.82 -32.81
C VAL A 124 3.74 -13.72 -32.33
N ILE A 125 3.91 -13.22 -31.10
CA ILE A 125 3.08 -12.11 -30.57
C ILE A 125 3.29 -10.83 -31.40
N VAL A 126 4.54 -10.49 -31.73
CA VAL A 126 4.84 -9.33 -32.58
C VAL A 126 4.24 -9.50 -33.98
N LEU A 127 4.32 -10.70 -34.56
CA LEU A 127 3.73 -10.98 -35.86
C LEU A 127 2.20 -10.81 -35.84
N VAL A 128 1.54 -11.30 -34.79
CA VAL A 128 0.08 -11.18 -34.64
C VAL A 128 -0.34 -9.72 -34.45
N VAL A 129 0.39 -8.94 -33.65
CA VAL A 129 0.11 -7.50 -33.46
C VAL A 129 0.27 -6.73 -34.78
N LEU A 130 1.33 -7.01 -35.56
CA LEU A 130 1.52 -6.40 -36.87
C LEU A 130 0.44 -6.82 -37.87
N LEU A 131 -0.03 -8.08 -37.82
CA LEU A 131 -1.11 -8.56 -38.67
C LEU A 131 -2.45 -7.90 -38.33
N VAL A 132 -2.75 -7.71 -37.04
CA VAL A 132 -3.99 -7.06 -36.57
C VAL A 132 -4.00 -5.57 -36.91
N ILE A 133 -2.86 -4.87 -36.81
CA ILE A 133 -2.75 -3.46 -37.21
C ILE A 133 -2.79 -3.32 -38.75
N GLY A 134 -2.16 -4.25 -39.48
CA GLY A 134 -2.11 -4.25 -40.94
C GLY A 134 -3.46 -4.58 -41.60
N LEU A 135 -4.24 -5.49 -41.03
CA LEU A 135 -5.54 -5.90 -41.59
C LEU A 135 -6.69 -4.94 -41.25
N ASN A 136 -6.54 -4.09 -40.22
CA ASN A 136 -7.56 -3.11 -39.85
C ASN A 136 -7.36 -1.73 -40.51
N SER A 137 -6.36 -1.61 -41.40
CA SER A 137 -6.06 -0.39 -42.14
C SER A 137 -6.60 -0.48 -43.56
N GLY A 138 -7.86 -0.06 -43.74
CA GLY A 138 -8.46 0.15 -45.06
C GLY A 138 -7.66 1.14 -45.93
N SER A 139 -7.51 0.79 -47.19
CA SER A 139 -6.59 1.31 -48.21
C SER A 139 -6.68 2.81 -48.54
N LYS A 140 -5.52 3.44 -48.79
CA LYS A 140 -5.19 4.14 -50.07
C LYS A 140 -3.69 4.51 -50.16
N PRO A 141 -3.09 4.50 -51.36
CA PRO A 141 -1.65 4.51 -51.55
C PRO A 141 -1.11 5.94 -51.73
N ASN A 142 0.08 6.24 -51.22
CA ASN A 142 0.94 7.23 -51.84
C ASN A 142 2.44 6.98 -51.54
N ARG A 143 3.12 6.56 -52.61
CA ARG A 143 4.44 7.01 -53.06
C ARG A 143 5.63 6.86 -52.10
N ALA A 144 6.44 5.84 -52.41
CA ALA A 144 7.83 5.72 -51.99
C ALA A 144 8.68 6.91 -52.46
N GLY A 145 9.59 7.36 -51.59
CA GLY A 145 10.67 8.31 -51.84
C GLY A 145 11.73 8.21 -50.72
N PRO A 146 13.02 8.47 -50.98
CA PRO A 146 14.11 7.65 -50.46
C PRO A 146 14.59 7.99 -49.05
N SER A 147 15.17 6.96 -48.43
CA SER A 147 15.98 6.99 -47.21
C SER A 147 17.10 8.03 -47.27
N THR A 148 17.09 8.96 -46.31
CA THR A 148 18.31 9.59 -45.78
C THR A 148 18.14 9.74 -44.26
N ASN A 149 18.95 8.97 -43.55
CA ASN A 149 19.18 9.07 -42.12
C ASN A 149 20.09 10.28 -41.85
N PRO A 150 19.71 11.19 -40.93
CA PRO A 150 20.71 11.77 -40.05
C PRO A 150 20.33 11.55 -38.59
N SER A 151 21.30 11.03 -37.86
CA SER A 151 21.38 10.84 -36.41
C SER A 151 20.83 12.04 -35.64
N VAL A 152 19.76 11.84 -34.87
CA VAL A 152 19.23 12.84 -33.93
C VAL A 152 20.00 12.71 -32.62
N PRO A 153 20.64 13.77 -32.10
CA PRO A 153 21.16 13.76 -30.73
C PRO A 153 19.98 13.73 -29.76
N SER A 154 19.98 12.74 -28.86
CA SER A 154 19.06 12.69 -27.72
C SER A 154 19.36 13.84 -26.76
N SER A 155 18.65 14.95 -26.93
CA SER A 155 18.49 15.98 -25.91
C SER A 155 17.13 16.65 -26.09
N THR A 156 16.14 16.16 -25.37
CA THR A 156 14.95 16.95 -25.09
C THR A 156 14.50 16.63 -23.67
N SER A 157 15.01 17.41 -22.73
CA SER A 157 14.35 17.70 -21.47
C SER A 157 12.90 18.05 -21.81
N ALA A 158 11.95 17.23 -21.37
CA ALA A 158 10.54 17.54 -21.56
C ALA A 158 10.24 18.86 -20.83
N PRO A 159 9.66 19.87 -21.50
CA PRO A 159 9.24 21.07 -20.82
C PRO A 159 8.13 20.70 -19.85
N SER A 160 8.22 21.16 -18.60
CA SER A 160 7.15 21.07 -17.61
C SER A 160 5.95 21.90 -18.09
N SER A 161 5.13 21.34 -18.98
CA SER A 161 3.88 21.94 -19.41
C SER A 161 2.93 21.95 -18.22
N SER A 162 2.39 23.11 -17.89
CA SER A 162 1.35 23.27 -16.87
C SER A 162 0.23 22.23 -17.08
N PRO A 163 -0.24 21.52 -16.04
CA PRO A 163 -1.20 20.41 -16.17
C PRO A 163 -2.56 20.80 -16.76
N ASN A 164 -2.87 22.10 -16.86
CA ASN A 164 -4.17 22.61 -17.29
C ASN A 164 -4.63 22.06 -18.65
N ASN A 165 -3.71 21.72 -19.57
CA ASN A 165 -4.07 21.20 -20.89
C ASN A 165 -4.46 19.70 -20.88
N GLN A 166 -4.28 19.01 -19.76
CA GLN A 166 -4.55 17.59 -19.61
C GLN A 166 -5.80 17.30 -18.76
N GLN A 167 -6.47 18.33 -18.23
CA GLN A 167 -7.66 18.21 -17.39
C GLN A 167 -8.95 18.19 -18.21
N THR A 168 -9.11 17.16 -19.04
CA THR A 168 -10.21 17.06 -20.03
C THR A 168 -11.16 15.90 -19.77
N ALA A 169 -10.85 15.02 -18.81
CA ALA A 169 -11.64 13.81 -18.60
C ALA A 169 -12.95 14.08 -17.84
N THR A 170 -14.06 13.55 -18.35
CA THR A 170 -15.36 13.52 -17.65
C THR A 170 -15.67 12.12 -17.08
N GLY A 171 -14.84 11.12 -17.41
CA GLY A 171 -14.99 9.73 -17.01
C GLY A 171 -13.64 9.06 -16.81
N CYS A 172 -13.63 7.74 -16.68
CA CYS A 172 -12.41 6.99 -16.45
C CYS A 172 -11.53 6.99 -17.70
N THR A 173 -10.24 7.23 -17.51
CA THR A 173 -9.23 7.11 -18.54
C THR A 173 -8.06 6.30 -18.00
N PRO A 174 -7.20 5.74 -18.87
CA PRO A 174 -5.89 5.28 -18.44
C PRO A 174 -5.13 6.38 -17.67
N ASN A 175 -4.08 5.97 -16.97
CA ASN A 175 -3.09 6.88 -16.43
C ASN A 175 -2.55 7.79 -17.55
N VAL A 176 -2.36 9.08 -17.26
CA VAL A 176 -1.82 10.04 -18.22
C VAL A 176 -0.30 10.04 -18.18
N SER A 177 0.28 10.06 -16.98
CA SER A 177 1.72 9.89 -16.77
C SER A 177 2.07 9.54 -15.32
N GLY A 178 3.15 8.77 -15.16
CA GLY A 178 3.92 8.75 -13.91
C GLY A 178 4.75 10.03 -13.75
N GLY A 179 5.15 10.33 -12.51
CA GLY A 179 6.10 11.41 -12.21
C GLY A 179 7.54 10.89 -12.11
N ASP A 180 8.46 11.76 -11.72
CA ASP A 180 9.83 11.33 -11.43
C ASP A 180 9.85 10.48 -10.15
N LYS A 181 10.45 9.29 -10.22
CA LYS A 181 10.56 8.40 -9.06
C LYS A 181 11.15 9.17 -7.87
N PRO A 182 10.48 9.20 -6.70
CA PRO A 182 10.98 9.94 -5.54
C PRO A 182 12.33 9.39 -5.06
N THR A 183 13.31 10.28 -4.86
CA THR A 183 14.65 9.95 -4.34
C THR A 183 14.99 10.68 -3.04
N GLY A 184 14.13 11.58 -2.57
CA GLY A 184 14.33 12.39 -1.36
C GLY A 184 13.30 12.13 -0.27
N ASP A 185 13.31 12.98 0.75
CA ASP A 185 12.48 12.82 1.96
C ASP A 185 11.00 13.16 1.76
N THR A 186 10.60 13.63 0.58
CA THR A 186 9.25 14.09 0.28
C THR A 186 8.74 13.45 -1.00
N ILE A 187 7.52 12.93 -0.93
CA ILE A 187 6.75 12.44 -2.07
C ILE A 187 5.82 13.58 -2.49
N SER A 188 5.90 14.04 -3.73
CA SER A 188 5.19 15.25 -4.16
C SER A 188 4.73 15.16 -5.60
N ALA A 189 3.46 15.54 -5.83
CA ALA A 189 2.89 15.74 -7.16
C ALA A 189 1.93 16.94 -7.14
N GLY A 190 2.07 17.81 -8.14
CA GLY A 190 1.35 19.09 -8.15
C GLY A 190 1.64 19.89 -6.87
N LYS A 191 0.58 20.28 -6.16
CA LYS A 191 0.65 20.99 -4.87
C LYS A 191 0.59 20.08 -3.64
N LEU A 192 0.38 18.78 -3.79
CA LEU A 192 0.20 17.85 -2.66
C LEU A 192 1.47 17.06 -2.40
N SER A 193 1.80 16.85 -1.13
CA SER A 193 2.93 16.05 -0.73
C SER A 193 2.73 15.36 0.63
N PHE A 194 3.58 14.38 0.92
CA PHE A 194 3.76 13.83 2.26
C PHE A 194 5.24 13.41 2.44
N PRO A 195 5.76 13.36 3.68
CA PRO A 195 7.13 12.96 3.91
C PRO A 195 7.28 11.44 3.79
N ALA A 196 8.36 10.96 3.17
CA ALA A 196 8.61 9.54 2.96
C ALA A 196 8.68 8.75 4.29
N ASN A 197 9.14 9.38 5.37
CA ASN A 197 9.18 8.77 6.70
C ASN A 197 7.80 8.54 7.34
N ALA A 198 6.71 9.04 6.76
CA ALA A 198 5.35 8.69 7.18
C ALA A 198 4.97 7.24 6.81
N ALA A 199 5.71 6.62 5.89
CA ALA A 199 5.61 5.20 5.55
C ALA A 199 6.97 4.50 5.69
N PRO A 200 7.43 4.21 6.92
CA PRO A 200 8.75 3.62 7.16
C PRO A 200 8.91 2.27 6.45
N GLY A 201 9.99 2.13 5.69
CA GLY A 201 10.33 0.88 4.98
C GLY A 201 9.64 0.70 3.63
N TRP A 202 8.71 1.58 3.25
CA TRP A 202 8.09 1.55 1.92
C TRP A 202 9.01 2.22 0.89
N MET A 203 8.97 1.73 -0.34
CA MET A 203 9.88 2.15 -1.40
C MET A 203 9.21 3.12 -2.37
N GLY A 204 9.93 4.19 -2.73
CA GLY A 204 9.47 5.15 -3.73
C GLY A 204 9.24 4.52 -5.10
N PHE A 205 8.15 4.90 -5.75
CA PHE A 205 7.81 4.49 -7.12
C PHE A 205 7.19 5.64 -7.92
N SER A 206 7.20 5.46 -9.24
CA SER A 206 6.46 6.27 -10.21
C SER A 206 5.31 5.40 -10.72
N ASP A 207 4.09 5.95 -10.76
CA ASP A 207 2.91 5.21 -11.16
C ASP A 207 2.43 5.59 -12.56
N ASP A 208 2.47 4.63 -13.47
CA ASP A 208 1.95 4.76 -14.83
C ASP A 208 0.70 3.90 -15.07
N GLN A 209 0.09 3.34 -14.01
CA GLN A 209 -1.04 2.41 -14.12
C GLN A 209 -2.35 2.98 -13.53
N SER A 210 -2.32 3.72 -12.43
CA SER A 210 -3.58 4.14 -11.80
C SER A 210 -4.34 5.14 -12.68
N PRO A 211 -5.65 4.93 -12.89
CA PRO A 211 -6.42 5.68 -13.86
C PRO A 211 -6.55 7.15 -13.47
N ASN A 212 -6.71 8.00 -14.50
CA ASN A 212 -6.98 9.44 -14.34
C ASN A 212 -5.90 10.27 -13.61
N LEU A 213 -4.71 9.70 -13.38
CA LEU A 213 -3.62 10.40 -12.71
C LEU A 213 -2.62 10.99 -13.70
N ILE A 214 -2.08 12.16 -13.36
CA ILE A 214 -1.00 12.89 -14.03
C ILE A 214 0.13 13.08 -13.02
N GLY A 215 1.34 12.67 -13.40
CA GLY A 215 2.54 12.81 -12.60
C GLY A 215 2.48 12.04 -11.29
N ALA A 216 1.86 10.86 -11.30
CA ALA A 216 1.65 10.07 -10.10
C ALA A 216 2.96 9.48 -9.54
N VAL A 217 3.16 9.67 -8.24
CA VAL A 217 4.34 9.18 -7.51
C VAL A 217 3.94 8.80 -6.09
N GLY A 218 4.58 7.76 -5.56
CA GLY A 218 4.20 7.20 -4.27
C GLY A 218 5.30 6.45 -3.56
N VAL A 219 4.93 5.84 -2.46
CA VAL A 219 5.68 4.81 -1.75
C VAL A 219 4.82 3.56 -1.62
N GLY A 220 5.42 2.40 -1.80
CA GLY A 220 4.71 1.13 -1.75
C GLY A 220 5.57 0.00 -1.21
N GLN A 221 4.90 -1.08 -0.84
CA GLN A 221 5.54 -2.30 -0.34
C GLN A 221 4.73 -3.51 -0.80
N GLU A 222 5.41 -4.59 -1.18
CA GLU A 222 4.73 -5.87 -1.36
C GLU A 222 4.08 -6.30 -0.04
N VAL A 223 2.86 -6.83 -0.14
CA VAL A 223 2.11 -7.33 1.00
C VAL A 223 2.72 -8.65 1.46
N PRO A 224 3.20 -8.75 2.72
CA PRO A 224 3.80 -9.98 3.20
C PRO A 224 2.85 -11.18 3.08
N GLY A 225 3.30 -12.23 2.38
CA GLY A 225 2.53 -13.44 2.15
C GLY A 225 1.50 -13.35 1.02
N ALA A 226 1.30 -12.20 0.40
CA ALA A 226 0.47 -12.07 -0.80
C ALA A 226 1.26 -12.43 -2.07
N ASN A 227 0.54 -12.74 -3.14
CA ASN A 227 1.11 -12.97 -4.46
C ASN A 227 0.80 -11.79 -5.39
N GLN A 228 1.86 -11.05 -5.76
CA GLN A 228 1.78 -9.88 -6.65
C GLN A 228 0.73 -8.88 -6.17
N TRP A 229 0.89 -8.42 -4.93
CA TRP A 229 -0.03 -7.46 -4.32
C TRP A 229 0.78 -6.45 -3.54
N MET A 230 0.54 -5.18 -3.81
CA MET A 230 1.27 -4.07 -3.23
C MET A 230 0.32 -3.20 -2.41
N MET A 231 0.75 -2.83 -1.21
CA MET A 231 0.15 -1.71 -0.47
C MET A 231 0.86 -0.42 -0.91
N GLN A 232 0.12 0.67 -1.10
CA GLN A 232 0.68 1.91 -1.64
C GLN A 232 0.02 3.16 -1.09
N ALA A 233 0.80 4.24 -1.04
CA ALA A 233 0.36 5.59 -0.74
C ALA A 233 0.99 6.52 -1.77
N GLU A 234 0.17 7.28 -2.49
CA GLU A 234 0.64 8.10 -3.60
C GLU A 234 -0.11 9.43 -3.72
N VAL A 235 0.53 10.37 -4.42
CA VAL A 235 -0.04 11.66 -4.76
C VAL A 235 0.07 11.92 -6.25
N ALA A 236 -0.93 12.62 -6.81
CA ALA A 236 -0.98 12.95 -8.23
C ALA A 236 -1.80 14.22 -8.48
N VAL A 237 -1.76 14.71 -9.72
CA VAL A 237 -2.78 15.63 -10.27
C VAL A 237 -3.84 14.80 -10.99
N THR A 238 -5.13 15.14 -10.84
CA THR A 238 -6.18 14.46 -11.60
C THR A 238 -6.33 15.06 -12.99
N ASN A 239 -6.63 14.23 -13.99
CA ASN A 239 -6.97 14.69 -15.34
C ASN A 239 -8.47 15.00 -15.53
N PHE A 240 -9.28 14.94 -14.47
CA PHE A 240 -10.69 15.32 -14.55
C PHE A 240 -10.86 16.80 -14.91
N VAL A 241 -11.94 17.11 -15.61
CA VAL A 241 -12.31 18.50 -15.94
C VAL A 241 -12.43 19.35 -14.68
N THR A 242 -11.88 20.57 -14.75
CA THR A 242 -11.88 21.52 -13.63
C THR A 242 -13.27 21.99 -13.20
N SER A 243 -14.29 21.78 -14.03
CA SER A 243 -15.69 22.04 -13.71
C SER A 243 -16.34 20.96 -12.83
N MET A 244 -15.71 19.80 -12.65
CA MET A 244 -16.21 18.75 -11.77
C MET A 244 -15.95 19.09 -10.30
N ASP A 245 -16.98 19.00 -9.46
CA ASP A 245 -16.83 19.19 -8.01
C ASP A 245 -15.80 18.22 -7.41
N VAL A 246 -15.04 18.68 -6.42
CA VAL A 246 -13.95 17.91 -5.80
C VAL A 246 -14.44 16.61 -5.16
N ALA A 247 -15.63 16.58 -4.55
CA ALA A 247 -16.21 15.35 -4.02
C ALA A 247 -16.69 14.40 -5.12
N ALA A 248 -17.17 14.95 -6.24
CA ALA A 248 -17.48 14.15 -7.43
C ALA A 248 -16.20 13.56 -8.05
N GLN A 249 -15.10 14.31 -8.13
CA GLN A 249 -13.81 13.80 -8.60
C GLN A 249 -13.27 12.68 -7.72
N ALA A 250 -13.30 12.83 -6.38
CA ALA A 250 -12.85 11.78 -5.47
C ALA A 250 -13.68 10.48 -5.61
N ALA A 251 -15.01 10.60 -5.67
CA ALA A 251 -15.88 9.44 -5.84
C ALA A 251 -15.72 8.79 -7.22
N LYS A 252 -15.53 9.61 -8.27
CA LYS A 252 -15.30 9.11 -9.63
C LYS A 252 -13.95 8.41 -9.74
N LEU A 253 -12.91 8.93 -9.10
CA LEU A 253 -11.61 8.29 -9.06
C LEU A 253 -11.68 6.92 -8.37
N MET A 254 -12.44 6.78 -7.27
CA MET A 254 -12.65 5.48 -6.60
C MET A 254 -13.27 4.44 -7.55
N ASP A 255 -14.30 4.84 -8.30
CA ASP A 255 -14.93 4.02 -9.34
C ASP A 255 -13.93 3.63 -10.43
N CYS A 256 -13.11 4.57 -10.90
CA CYS A 256 -12.11 4.29 -11.92
C CYS A 256 -11.02 3.34 -11.41
N VAL A 257 -10.52 3.53 -10.18
CA VAL A 257 -9.51 2.68 -9.56
C VAL A 257 -10.01 1.25 -9.42
N ALA A 258 -11.23 1.05 -8.91
CA ALA A 258 -11.81 -0.30 -8.75
C ALA A 258 -11.99 -1.06 -10.07
N ASN A 259 -12.20 -0.34 -11.18
CA ASN A 259 -12.29 -0.89 -12.53
C ASN A 259 -10.96 -0.80 -13.30
N GLY A 260 -9.88 -0.37 -12.63
CA GLY A 260 -8.60 -0.05 -13.25
C GLY A 260 -7.65 -1.25 -13.39
N PRO A 261 -6.48 -1.04 -14.04
CA PRO A 261 -5.52 -2.10 -14.32
C PRO A 261 -5.03 -2.86 -13.08
N GLY A 262 -4.91 -2.18 -11.93
CA GLY A 262 -4.47 -2.79 -10.67
C GLY A 262 -5.36 -3.92 -10.18
N TYR A 263 -6.66 -3.89 -10.49
CA TYR A 263 -7.63 -4.90 -10.04
C TYR A 263 -8.19 -5.77 -11.18
N ALA A 264 -7.95 -5.42 -12.44
CA ALA A 264 -8.63 -6.01 -13.60
C ALA A 264 -8.58 -7.56 -13.68
N ASN A 265 -7.51 -8.16 -13.17
CA ASN A 265 -7.29 -9.61 -13.21
C ASN A 265 -7.66 -10.34 -11.92
N ALA A 266 -8.37 -9.68 -10.99
CA ALA A 266 -8.70 -10.22 -9.67
C ALA A 266 -10.22 -10.27 -9.38
N THR A 267 -11.06 -10.02 -10.39
CA THR A 267 -12.53 -10.00 -10.26
C THR A 267 -12.97 -9.05 -9.12
N PRO A 268 -12.71 -7.74 -9.26
CA PRO A 268 -12.95 -6.80 -8.17
C PRO A 268 -14.44 -6.55 -7.95
N THR A 269 -14.79 -6.20 -6.72
CA THR A 269 -16.09 -5.67 -6.35
C THR A 269 -15.88 -4.46 -5.46
N LEU A 270 -16.36 -3.30 -5.92
CA LEU A 270 -16.35 -2.07 -5.16
C LEU A 270 -17.46 -2.08 -4.11
N GLY A 271 -17.07 -1.94 -2.84
CA GLY A 271 -17.97 -1.80 -1.72
C GLY A 271 -18.65 -0.42 -1.63
N PRO A 272 -19.49 -0.20 -0.60
CA PRO A 272 -20.18 1.06 -0.42
C PRO A 272 -19.18 2.20 -0.14
N LEU A 273 -19.39 3.33 -0.82
CA LEU A 273 -18.56 4.52 -0.65
C LEU A 273 -18.91 5.26 0.64
N LYS A 274 -17.93 5.49 1.51
CA LYS A 274 -18.02 6.41 2.65
C LYS A 274 -17.43 7.74 2.24
N LYS A 275 -18.26 8.79 2.18
CA LYS A 275 -17.85 10.12 1.72
C LYS A 275 -17.81 11.09 2.88
N SER A 276 -16.78 11.94 2.93
CA SER A 276 -16.67 13.01 3.93
C SER A 276 -15.98 14.25 3.34
N SER A 277 -16.25 15.41 3.93
CA SER A 277 -15.52 16.64 3.64
C SER A 277 -14.48 16.88 4.73
N ILE A 278 -13.27 17.22 4.33
CA ILE A 278 -12.13 17.45 5.22
C ILE A 278 -11.33 18.69 4.74
N THR A 279 -10.24 18.99 5.42
CA THR A 279 -9.25 19.99 4.96
C THR A 279 -7.84 19.43 5.03
N VAL A 280 -6.99 19.79 4.06
CA VAL A 280 -5.55 19.51 4.10
C VAL A 280 -4.82 20.85 4.11
N ASP A 281 -4.09 21.14 5.18
CA ASP A 281 -3.46 22.45 5.43
C ASP A 281 -4.41 23.65 5.18
N GLY A 282 -5.69 23.51 5.57
CA GLY A 282 -6.72 24.53 5.40
C GLY A 282 -7.33 24.64 4.00
N VAL A 283 -6.85 23.85 3.02
CA VAL A 283 -7.46 23.73 1.69
C VAL A 283 -8.60 22.72 1.74
N LYS A 284 -9.75 23.09 1.15
CA LYS A 284 -10.93 22.21 1.07
C LYS A 284 -10.54 20.89 0.39
N ALA A 285 -11.02 19.78 0.94
CA ALA A 285 -10.82 18.46 0.36
C ALA A 285 -12.05 17.57 0.58
N ALA A 286 -12.17 16.56 -0.27
CA ALA A 286 -13.17 15.50 -0.16
C ALA A 286 -12.47 14.16 -0.03
N ARG A 287 -12.88 13.37 0.96
CA ARG A 287 -12.37 12.03 1.23
C ARG A 287 -13.44 11.00 0.87
N VAL A 288 -13.02 9.94 0.18
CA VAL A 288 -13.82 8.76 -0.11
C VAL A 288 -13.06 7.53 0.35
N ASP A 289 -13.68 6.72 1.19
CA ASP A 289 -13.18 5.43 1.62
C ASP A 289 -14.09 4.32 1.08
N ALA A 290 -13.49 3.23 0.62
CA ALA A 290 -14.23 2.03 0.20
C ALA A 290 -13.33 0.80 0.30
N ASP A 291 -13.95 -0.36 0.51
CA ASP A 291 -13.26 -1.63 0.31
C ASP A 291 -13.43 -2.06 -1.15
N ILE A 292 -12.36 -2.48 -1.80
CA ILE A 292 -12.36 -3.14 -3.10
C ILE A 292 -11.99 -4.59 -2.83
N THR A 293 -12.99 -5.47 -2.75
CA THR A 293 -12.77 -6.89 -2.53
C THR A 293 -12.42 -7.59 -3.84
N ILE A 294 -11.65 -8.67 -3.77
CA ILE A 294 -11.32 -9.51 -4.93
C ILE A 294 -11.83 -10.93 -4.73
N ALA A 295 -12.12 -11.61 -5.85
CA ALA A 295 -12.52 -13.02 -5.87
C ALA A 295 -11.42 -13.92 -6.48
N ASP A 296 -10.16 -13.63 -6.17
CA ASP A 296 -8.99 -14.41 -6.62
C ASP A 296 -8.20 -14.95 -5.40
N PRO A 297 -8.44 -16.22 -4.99
CA PRO A 297 -7.73 -16.81 -3.86
C PRO A 297 -6.23 -16.98 -4.13
N ALA A 298 -5.76 -16.95 -5.39
CA ALA A 298 -4.35 -17.08 -5.69
C ALA A 298 -3.53 -15.87 -5.23
N ARG A 299 -4.17 -14.70 -5.01
CA ARG A 299 -3.50 -13.50 -4.48
C ARG A 299 -3.18 -13.58 -3.00
N ASN A 300 -3.83 -14.49 -2.26
CA ASN A 300 -3.73 -14.61 -0.81
C ASN A 300 -4.01 -13.29 -0.04
N VAL A 301 -4.93 -12.49 -0.57
CA VAL A 301 -5.48 -11.28 0.08
C VAL A 301 -6.97 -11.17 -0.23
N LYS A 302 -7.71 -10.40 0.57
CA LYS A 302 -9.16 -10.18 0.37
C LYS A 302 -9.46 -9.04 -0.61
N GLY A 303 -8.44 -8.27 -0.99
CA GLY A 303 -8.53 -6.98 -1.66
C GLY A 303 -8.03 -5.87 -0.73
N ASP A 304 -8.39 -4.62 -1.02
CA ASP A 304 -7.87 -3.45 -0.33
C ASP A 304 -8.96 -2.59 0.29
N SER A 305 -8.64 -1.99 1.44
CA SER A 305 -9.28 -0.77 1.92
C SER A 305 -8.59 0.41 1.25
N VAL A 306 -9.33 1.12 0.40
CA VAL A 306 -8.84 2.23 -0.42
C VAL A 306 -9.38 3.55 0.12
N VAL A 307 -8.52 4.55 0.12
CA VAL A 307 -8.81 5.93 0.49
C VAL A 307 -8.38 6.85 -0.65
N ILE A 308 -9.28 7.74 -1.04
CA ILE A 308 -9.00 8.82 -1.99
C ILE A 308 -9.32 10.14 -1.32
N ILE A 309 -8.37 11.07 -1.37
CA ILE A 309 -8.56 12.45 -0.90
C ILE A 309 -8.29 13.38 -2.08
N ALA A 310 -9.33 13.99 -2.65
CA ALA A 310 -9.18 15.06 -3.62
C ALA A 310 -9.11 16.41 -2.89
N VAL A 311 -8.06 17.18 -3.18
CA VAL A 311 -7.79 18.47 -2.56
C VAL A 311 -8.01 19.57 -3.60
N ASP A 312 -8.75 20.62 -3.22
CA ASP A 312 -9.16 21.75 -4.07
C ASP A 312 -8.00 22.71 -4.40
N THR A 313 -6.94 22.15 -4.97
CA THR A 313 -5.83 22.89 -5.57
C THR A 313 -6.13 23.19 -7.03
N LYS A 314 -5.29 24.03 -7.66
CA LYS A 314 -5.41 24.38 -9.09
C LYS A 314 -4.11 24.01 -9.80
N PRO A 315 -4.03 22.88 -10.53
CA PRO A 315 -5.07 21.85 -10.74
C PRO A 315 -5.38 21.03 -9.47
N VAL A 316 -6.50 20.28 -9.45
CA VAL A 316 -6.89 19.39 -8.33
C VAL A 316 -5.83 18.30 -8.16
N THR A 317 -5.34 18.13 -6.95
CA THR A 317 -4.41 17.06 -6.57
C THR A 317 -5.12 16.03 -5.72
N VAL A 318 -4.72 14.79 -5.86
CA VAL A 318 -5.27 13.67 -5.10
C VAL A 318 -4.19 12.96 -4.32
N PHE A 319 -4.59 12.47 -3.15
CA PHE A 319 -3.93 11.37 -2.48
C PHE A 319 -4.73 10.10 -2.75
N MET A 320 -4.05 9.00 -3.06
CA MET A 320 -4.62 7.67 -3.12
C MET A 320 -3.83 6.73 -2.23
N GLY A 321 -4.52 5.97 -1.40
CA GLY A 321 -3.93 4.95 -0.55
C GLY A 321 -4.68 3.65 -0.67
N ALA A 322 -3.95 2.52 -0.71
CA ALA A 322 -4.52 1.18 -0.70
C ALA A 322 -3.75 0.31 0.29
N THR A 323 -4.48 -0.39 1.16
CA THR A 323 -3.91 -1.33 2.15
C THR A 323 -4.77 -2.59 2.20
N PRO A 324 -4.19 -3.77 2.51
CA PRO A 324 -4.96 -5.00 2.54
C PRO A 324 -6.11 -4.95 3.55
N ILE A 325 -7.28 -5.44 3.15
CA ILE A 325 -8.45 -5.50 4.04
C ILE A 325 -8.12 -6.34 5.27
N GLY A 326 -8.22 -5.72 6.44
CA GLY A 326 -7.96 -6.37 7.74
C GLY A 326 -6.52 -6.28 8.23
N ASP A 327 -5.62 -5.61 7.50
CA ASP A 327 -4.26 -5.33 7.98
C ASP A 327 -4.22 -4.00 8.76
N ALA A 328 -4.34 -4.10 10.09
CA ALA A 328 -4.31 -2.95 10.98
C ALA A 328 -2.95 -2.22 11.00
N GLY A 329 -1.84 -2.91 10.71
CA GLY A 329 -0.51 -2.31 10.70
C GLY A 329 -0.36 -1.35 9.54
N SER A 330 -0.68 -1.83 8.33
CA SER A 330 -0.66 -1.03 7.11
C SER A 330 -1.69 0.10 7.15
N ALA A 331 -2.89 -0.15 7.69
CA ALA A 331 -3.90 0.89 7.91
C ALA A 331 -3.41 1.98 8.88
N GLY A 332 -2.64 1.62 9.92
CA GLY A 332 -1.99 2.56 10.83
C GLY A 332 -0.98 3.46 10.12
N VAL A 333 -0.14 2.88 9.26
CA VAL A 333 0.79 3.63 8.40
C VAL A 333 0.03 4.58 7.49
N MET A 334 -1.02 4.11 6.81
CA MET A 334 -1.85 4.90 5.91
C MET A 334 -2.47 6.12 6.61
N ASN A 335 -2.97 5.95 7.84
CA ASN A 335 -3.48 7.06 8.65
C ASN A 335 -2.39 8.08 9.00
N GLY A 336 -1.16 7.60 9.26
CA GLY A 336 0.01 8.46 9.46
C GLY A 336 0.34 9.30 8.22
N VAL A 337 0.33 8.69 7.03
CA VAL A 337 0.54 9.39 5.76
C VAL A 337 -0.53 10.46 5.52
N ILE A 338 -1.81 10.11 5.70
CA ILE A 338 -2.93 11.06 5.55
C ILE A 338 -2.77 12.25 6.49
N ALA A 339 -2.43 12.00 7.76
CA ALA A 339 -2.23 13.06 8.75
C ALA A 339 -1.01 13.96 8.41
N ALA A 340 -0.05 13.44 7.66
CA ALA A 340 1.15 14.15 7.24
C ALA A 340 1.01 14.85 5.88
N LEU A 341 -0.15 14.79 5.21
CA LEU A 341 -0.37 15.46 3.93
C LEU A 341 -0.17 16.98 4.06
N LYS A 342 0.49 17.55 3.04
CA LYS A 342 0.81 18.98 2.94
C LYS A 342 0.40 19.56 1.61
N VAL A 343 -0.08 20.81 1.65
CA VAL A 343 -0.38 21.58 0.45
C VAL A 343 0.61 22.72 0.30
N LYS A 344 1.42 22.68 -0.76
CA LYS A 344 2.31 23.78 -1.13
C LYS A 344 1.48 24.99 -1.55
N LYS A 345 1.74 26.13 -0.90
CA LYS A 345 1.08 27.41 -1.20
C LYS A 345 1.43 27.87 -2.61
#